data_AF-A0A6G1RQX0-F1
#
_entry.id   AF-A0A6G1RQX0-F1
#
_cell.length_a   1.000
_cell.length_b   1.000
_cell.length_c   1.000
_cell.angle_alpha   90.00
_cell.angle_beta   90.00
_cell.angle_gamma   90.00
#
_symmetry.space_group_name_H-M   'P 1'
#
loop_
_entity.id
_entity.type
_entity.pdbx_description
1 polymer ?
#
loop_
_entity_poly.entity_id
_entity_poly.type
_entity_poly.pdbx_seq_one_letter_code
_entity_poly.pdbx_strand_id
1 'polypeptide(L)'
;RQYAQALAQFIRSQSIRELKVWTSHMKRTIETAEALGVPYEQWKALNEIDAGVCEEMTYEEIQERYPQEFALRDQDKYRYRYPKGESYEDLVQRLEPVIME
;
A
#
# COMPACT_ATOMS: atom_id res chain seq x y z
N ARG A 1 2.29 14.14 8.55
CA ARG A 1 1.85 15.56 8.33
C ARG A 1 2.96 16.46 7.79
N GLN A 2 4.12 16.58 8.45
CA GLN A 2 5.25 17.37 7.91
C GLN A 2 5.67 16.92 6.51
N TYR A 3 5.78 15.60 6.29
CA TYR A 3 6.05 15.03 4.96
C TYR A 3 5.04 15.47 3.89
N ALA A 4 3.74 15.43 4.19
CA ALA A 4 2.70 15.81 3.23
C ALA A 4 2.79 17.29 2.82
N GLN A 5 3.15 18.17 3.75
CA GLN A 5 3.40 19.59 3.46
C GLN A 5 4.65 19.80 2.61
N ALA A 6 5.74 19.08 2.92
CA ALA A 6 6.96 19.12 2.12
C ALA A 6 6.73 18.59 0.69
N LEU A 7 5.98 17.50 0.55
CA LEU A 7 5.56 16.96 -0.74
C LEU A 7 4.72 17.98 -1.52
N ALA A 8 3.76 18.65 -0.88
CA ALA A 8 2.95 19.67 -1.52
C ALA A 8 3.80 20.85 -2.04
N GLN A 9 4.79 21.29 -1.25
CA GLN A 9 5.73 22.32 -1.68
C GLN A 9 6.59 21.87 -2.85
N PHE A 10 7.08 20.63 -2.80
CA PHE A 10 7.87 20.03 -3.87
C PHE A 10 7.05 19.93 -5.17
N ILE A 11 5.84 19.37 -5.13
CA ILE A 11 4.99 19.23 -6.31
C ILE A 11 4.68 20.58 -6.95
N ARG A 12 4.40 21.62 -6.13
CA ARG A 12 4.21 22.99 -6.64
C ARG A 12 5.47 23.54 -7.34
N SER A 13 6.67 23.22 -6.87
CA SER A 13 7.91 23.69 -7.50
C SER A 13 8.20 23.01 -8.84
N GLN A 14 7.69 21.77 -9.05
CA GLN A 14 7.91 21.04 -10.30
C GLN A 14 7.11 21.56 -11.48
N SER A 15 6.06 22.37 -11.27
CA SER A 15 5.22 22.94 -12.34
C SER A 15 4.69 21.91 -13.36
N ILE A 16 4.31 20.72 -12.87
CA ILE A 16 3.80 19.62 -13.69
C ILE A 16 2.45 20.01 -14.29
N ARG A 17 2.34 20.00 -15.62
CA ARG A 17 1.06 20.20 -16.32
C ARG A 17 0.23 18.92 -16.21
N GLU A 18 -1.07 19.08 -15.95
CA GLU A 18 -2.04 17.97 -15.89
C GLU A 18 -1.64 16.85 -14.91
N LEU A 19 -1.14 17.23 -13.72
CA LEU A 19 -0.79 16.29 -12.68
C LEU A 19 -2.00 15.42 -12.29
N LYS A 20 -1.89 14.10 -12.52
CA LYS A 20 -2.77 13.10 -11.92
C LYS A 20 -2.18 12.62 -10.61
N VAL A 21 -3.01 12.53 -9.58
CA VAL A 21 -2.62 12.01 -8.27
C VAL A 21 -3.50 10.80 -7.97
N TRP A 22 -2.88 9.65 -7.70
CA TRP A 22 -3.57 8.44 -7.31
C TRP A 22 -3.20 8.05 -5.88
N THR A 23 -4.19 7.58 -5.14
CA THR A 23 -4.02 7.09 -3.76
C THR A 23 -4.69 5.74 -3.59
N SER A 24 -4.30 5.00 -2.57
CA SER A 24 -5.13 3.91 -2.07
C SER A 24 -6.31 4.45 -1.27
N HIS A 25 -7.22 3.55 -0.87
CA HIS A 25 -8.35 3.90 0.00
C HIS A 25 -7.92 4.02 1.48
N MET A 26 -6.64 3.84 1.79
CA MET A 26 -6.16 3.90 3.16
C MET A 26 -6.01 5.35 3.62
N LYS A 27 -6.48 5.65 4.83
CA LYS A 27 -6.45 7.01 5.41
C LYS A 27 -5.10 7.71 5.26
N ARG A 28 -4.00 6.97 5.44
CA ARG A 28 -2.62 7.49 5.35
C ARG A 28 -2.26 8.08 3.99
N THR A 29 -2.72 7.48 2.89
CA THR A 29 -2.47 7.97 1.53
C THR A 29 -3.39 9.13 1.19
N ILE A 30 -4.65 9.06 1.64
CA ILE A 30 -5.66 10.12 1.46
C ILE A 30 -5.22 11.41 2.18
N GLU A 31 -4.89 11.35 3.48
CA GLU A 31 -4.42 12.51 4.25
C GLU A 31 -3.15 13.14 3.65
N THR A 32 -2.32 12.34 2.96
CA THR A 32 -1.12 12.85 2.28
C THR A 32 -1.49 13.59 1.00
N ALA A 33 -2.41 13.07 0.19
CA ALA A 33 -2.86 13.73 -1.04
C ALA A 33 -3.70 14.98 -0.78
N GLU A 34 -4.49 15.00 0.29
CA GLU A 34 -5.27 16.18 0.70
C GLU A 34 -4.38 17.43 0.87
N ALA A 35 -3.15 17.26 1.38
CA ALA A 35 -2.21 18.36 1.56
C ALA A 35 -1.72 18.98 0.23
N LEU A 36 -1.86 18.28 -0.89
CA LEU A 36 -1.46 18.77 -2.21
C LEU A 36 -2.42 19.84 -2.74
N GLY A 37 -3.68 19.83 -2.30
CA GLY A 37 -4.70 20.78 -2.75
C GLY A 37 -5.11 20.62 -4.22
N VAL A 38 -4.90 19.44 -4.80
CA VAL A 38 -5.28 19.08 -6.17
C VAL A 38 -6.24 17.90 -6.17
N PRO A 39 -7.05 17.71 -7.23
CA PRO A 39 -7.85 16.50 -7.38
C PRO A 39 -6.98 15.24 -7.33
N TYR A 40 -7.49 14.20 -6.69
CA TYR A 40 -6.86 12.88 -6.65
C TYR A 40 -7.93 11.80 -6.79
N GLU A 41 -7.53 10.65 -7.36
CA GLU A 41 -8.40 9.49 -7.52
C GLU A 41 -7.97 8.40 -6.56
N GLN A 42 -8.95 7.75 -5.94
CA GLN A 42 -8.72 6.65 -5.02
C GLN A 42 -8.91 5.33 -5.76
N TRP A 43 -7.90 4.47 -5.67
CA TRP A 43 -7.87 3.17 -6.31
C TRP A 43 -7.77 2.09 -5.25
N LYS A 44 -8.82 1.27 -5.11
CA LYS A 44 -8.80 0.13 -4.16
C LYS A 44 -7.66 -0.84 -4.49
N ALA A 45 -7.29 -0.95 -5.77
CA ALA A 45 -6.15 -1.73 -6.25
C ALA A 45 -4.80 -1.26 -5.68
N LEU A 46 -4.68 -0.01 -5.18
CA LEU A 46 -3.47 0.50 -4.52
C LEU A 46 -3.44 0.24 -3.01
N ASN A 47 -4.45 -0.40 -2.43
CA ASN A 47 -4.40 -0.78 -1.01
C ASN A 47 -3.18 -1.68 -0.75
N GLU A 48 -2.62 -1.54 0.46
CA GLU A 48 -1.54 -2.41 0.92
C GLU A 48 -1.94 -3.88 0.83
N ILE A 49 -0.95 -4.76 0.76
CA ILE A 49 -1.17 -6.22 0.85
C ILE A 49 -1.98 -6.55 2.11
N ASP A 50 -3.01 -7.36 1.96
CA ASP A 50 -3.85 -7.82 3.07
C ASP A 50 -3.13 -8.95 3.84
N ALA A 51 -2.75 -8.69 5.10
CA ALA A 51 -2.12 -9.69 5.96
C ALA A 51 -3.13 -10.65 6.62
N GLY A 52 -4.43 -10.52 6.32
CA GLY A 52 -5.49 -11.40 6.78
C GLY A 52 -5.55 -11.50 8.31
N VAL A 53 -5.40 -12.72 8.83
CA VAL A 53 -5.38 -12.95 10.29
C VAL A 53 -4.19 -12.30 11.01
N CYS A 54 -3.17 -11.86 10.27
CA CYS A 54 -1.98 -11.19 10.79
C CYS A 54 -2.06 -9.65 10.69
N GLU A 55 -3.20 -9.08 10.29
CA GLU A 55 -3.41 -7.63 10.31
C GLU A 55 -3.19 -7.06 11.73
N GLU A 56 -2.65 -5.84 11.78
CA GLU A 56 -2.34 -5.11 13.03
C GLU A 56 -1.31 -5.77 13.96
N MET A 57 -0.67 -6.87 13.56
CA MET A 57 0.39 -7.53 14.33
C MET A 57 1.78 -7.05 13.94
N THR A 58 2.70 -7.00 14.89
CA THR A 58 4.13 -6.84 14.57
C THR A 58 4.72 -8.16 14.06
N TYR A 59 5.88 -8.11 13.42
CA TYR A 59 6.55 -9.33 12.96
C TYR A 59 6.92 -10.26 14.12
N GLU A 60 7.31 -9.70 15.26
CA GLU A 60 7.59 -10.45 16.48
C GLU A 60 6.34 -11.18 16.98
N GLU A 61 5.19 -10.50 17.02
CA GLU A 61 3.92 -11.13 17.41
C GLU A 61 3.50 -12.25 16.45
N ILE A 62 3.72 -12.06 15.14
CA ILE A 62 3.44 -13.09 14.12
C ILE A 62 4.36 -14.30 14.34
N GLN A 63 5.65 -14.07 14.60
CA GLN A 63 6.61 -15.14 14.84
C GLN A 63 6.26 -15.94 16.11
N GLU A 64 5.81 -15.27 17.17
CA GLU A 64 5.38 -15.91 18.42
C GLU A 64 4.05 -16.68 18.28
N ARG A 65 3.04 -16.07 17.64
CA ARG A 65 1.68 -16.63 17.53
C ARG A 65 1.52 -17.64 16.39
N TYR A 66 2.22 -17.41 15.28
CA TYR A 66 2.14 -18.20 14.05
C TYR A 66 3.54 -18.56 13.52
N PRO A 67 4.38 -19.28 14.28
CA PRO A 67 5.78 -19.56 13.90
C PRO A 67 5.89 -20.36 12.59
N GLN A 68 4.92 -21.22 12.30
CA GLN A 68 4.88 -21.99 11.05
C GLN A 68 4.59 -21.10 9.85
N GLU A 69 3.59 -20.21 9.96
CA GLU A 69 3.24 -19.25 8.91
C GLU A 69 4.40 -18.28 8.64
N PHE A 70 5.08 -17.82 9.70
CA PHE A 70 6.27 -16.99 9.59
C PHE A 70 7.39 -17.71 8.80
N ALA A 71 7.66 -18.98 9.14
CA ALA A 71 8.67 -19.78 8.44
C ALA A 71 8.29 -20.10 6.98
N LEU A 72 6.99 -20.33 6.69
CA LEU A 72 6.51 -20.56 5.32
C LEU A 72 6.65 -19.30 4.46
N ARG A 73 6.32 -18.14 5.03
CA ARG A 73 6.52 -16.86 4.36
C ARG A 73 7.98 -16.57 4.06
N ASP A 74 8.90 -16.95 4.95
CA ASP A 74 10.33 -16.77 4.71
C ASP A 74 10.88 -17.70 3.61
N GLN A 75 10.27 -18.88 3.43
CA GLN A 75 10.67 -19.83 2.38
C GLN A 75 10.24 -19.40 0.99
N ASP A 76 9.01 -18.91 0.81
CA ASP A 76 8.53 -18.37 -0.46
C ASP A 76 7.67 -17.12 -0.23
N LYS A 77 8.33 -15.99 0.02
CA LYS A 77 7.66 -14.71 0.28
C LYS A 77 6.76 -14.26 -0.86
N TYR A 78 7.05 -14.67 -2.11
CA TYR A 78 6.29 -14.23 -3.27
C TYR A 78 4.94 -14.94 -3.37
N ARG A 79 4.93 -16.27 -3.22
CA ARG A 79 3.72 -17.09 -3.37
C ARG A 79 2.99 -17.37 -2.07
N TYR A 80 3.65 -17.19 -0.92
CA TYR A 80 2.99 -17.34 0.37
C TYR A 80 1.81 -16.38 0.47
N ARG A 81 0.62 -16.94 0.72
CA ARG A 81 -0.62 -16.19 0.93
C ARG A 81 -0.95 -16.21 2.42
N TYR A 82 -1.09 -15.03 3.01
CA TYR A 82 -1.54 -14.93 4.40
C TYR A 82 -2.91 -15.63 4.57
N PRO A 83 -3.16 -16.33 5.68
CA PRO A 83 -4.48 -16.92 5.92
C PRO A 83 -5.55 -15.83 5.94
N LYS A 84 -6.55 -15.96 5.04
CA LYS A 84 -7.60 -14.94 4.79
C LYS A 84 -7.08 -13.59 4.29
N GLY A 85 -5.85 -13.54 3.76
CA GLY A 85 -5.24 -12.35 3.17
C GLY A 85 -4.74 -12.63 1.75
N GLU A 86 -3.66 -11.95 1.37
CA GLU A 86 -3.09 -11.95 0.03
C GLU A 86 -1.64 -12.48 0.02
N SER A 87 -1.19 -12.90 -1.16
CA SER A 87 0.22 -13.08 -1.51
C SER A 87 0.72 -11.92 -2.37
N TYR A 88 2.03 -11.80 -2.60
CA TYR A 88 2.54 -10.84 -3.57
C TYR A 88 2.11 -11.18 -5.01
N GLU A 89 1.87 -12.45 -5.31
CA GLU A 89 1.30 -12.88 -6.60
C GLU A 89 -0.12 -12.33 -6.79
N ASP A 90 -0.97 -12.37 -5.75
CA ASP A 90 -2.31 -11.75 -5.79
C ASP A 90 -2.22 -10.23 -5.96
N LEU A 91 -1.26 -9.60 -5.26
CA LEU A 91 -1.03 -8.16 -5.36
C LEU A 91 -0.63 -7.75 -6.79
N VAL A 92 0.21 -8.53 -7.47
CA VAL A 92 0.58 -8.29 -8.87
C VAL A 92 -0.64 -8.33 -9.78
N GLN A 93 -1.50 -9.34 -9.63
CA GLN A 93 -2.74 -9.43 -10.40
C GLN A 93 -3.68 -8.24 -10.12
N ARG A 94 -3.78 -7.83 -8.85
CA ARG A 94 -4.60 -6.68 -8.44
C ARG A 94 -4.10 -5.35 -9.00
N LEU A 95 -2.78 -5.20 -9.18
CA LEU A 95 -2.16 -3.99 -9.71
C LEU A 95 -2.15 -3.93 -11.24
N GLU A 96 -2.50 -5.01 -11.95
CA GLU A 96 -2.53 -5.04 -13.43
C GLU A 96 -3.33 -3.88 -14.05
N PRO A 97 -4.56 -3.54 -13.59
CA PRO A 97 -5.31 -2.41 -14.15
C PRO A 97 -4.63 -1.05 -13.90
N VAL A 98 -3.86 -0.91 -12.82
CA VAL A 98 -3.14 0.33 -12.50
C VAL A 98 -1.90 0.50 -13.40
N ILE A 99 -1.26 -0.61 -13.77
CA ILE A 99 -0.09 -0.60 -14.65
C ILE A 99 -0.48 -0.27 -16.10
N MET A 100 -1.70 -0.62 -16.50
CA MET A 100 -2.20 -0.46 -17.86
C MET A 100 -2.80 0.92 -18.16
N GLU A 101 -2.92 1.80 -17.16
CA GLU A 101 -3.48 3.17 -17.27
C GLU A 101 -2.43 4.20 -17.70
#